data_AF-A0AAU5R3Y9-F1
#
_entry.id   AF-A0AAU5R3Y9-F1
#
_cell.length_a   1.000
_cell.length_b   1.000
_cell.length_c   1.000
_cell.angle_alpha   90.00
_cell.angle_beta   90.00
_cell.angle_gamma   90.00
#
_symmetry.space_group_name_H-M   'P 1'
#
loop_
_entity.id
_entity.type
_entity.pdbx_description
1 polymer ?
#
loop_
_entity_poly.entity_id
_entity_poly.type
_entity_poly.pdbx_seq_one_letter_code
_entity_poly.pdbx_strand_id
1 'polypeptide(L)'
;MPALRATIRGHQGFLIVMRFLKVRGHFCRTCGIATHREMSTKTLWQGWWGIASFVIAPVTLISNLVARFRFGRMTPPADGLRPPLDPRKPVIRRVEAFGVLAPFLIVGFFAIAAELDDSANTARVGECVRVSGTESAPEVAVVDCGSAEAEFKVAERHEGSDARCDRTNFSEYAEYGGRDSFTLCLAPLD
;
A
#
# COMPACT_ATOMS: atom_id res chain seq x y z
N MET A 1 -18.06 -5.41 -42.12
CA MET A 1 -17.34 -4.77 -41.01
C MET A 1 -16.09 -5.56 -40.65
N PRO A 2 -14.91 -4.94 -40.48
CA PRO A 2 -13.72 -5.64 -40.02
C PRO A 2 -13.90 -6.11 -38.57
N ALA A 3 -13.69 -7.40 -38.33
CA ALA A 3 -13.78 -8.01 -37.01
C ALA A 3 -12.53 -8.84 -36.73
N LEU A 4 -11.99 -8.71 -35.52
CA LEU A 4 -10.82 -9.45 -35.09
C LEU A 4 -11.20 -10.48 -34.03
N ARG A 5 -10.81 -11.74 -34.25
CA ARG A 5 -10.89 -12.77 -33.21
C ARG A 5 -9.84 -12.49 -32.14
N ALA A 6 -10.30 -12.17 -30.94
CA ALA A 6 -9.42 -11.84 -29.83
C ALA A 6 -9.96 -12.41 -28.52
N THR A 7 -9.11 -12.38 -27.51
CA THR A 7 -9.42 -12.81 -26.16
C THR A 7 -8.98 -11.69 -25.23
N ILE A 8 -9.93 -11.13 -24.47
CA ILE A 8 -9.66 -10.14 -23.44
C ILE A 8 -9.83 -10.83 -22.10
N ARG A 9 -8.82 -10.70 -21.24
CA ARG A 9 -8.78 -11.32 -19.91
C ARG A 9 -9.03 -10.27 -18.84
N GLY A 10 -9.55 -10.65 -17.69
CA GLY A 10 -9.62 -9.82 -16.50
C GLY A 10 -9.17 -10.65 -15.31
N HIS A 11 -8.48 -10.02 -14.37
CA HIS A 11 -8.04 -10.67 -13.13
C HIS A 11 -8.64 -9.95 -11.95
N GLN A 12 -9.34 -10.69 -11.09
CA GLN A 12 -9.82 -10.20 -9.79
C GLN A 12 -9.13 -11.05 -8.74
N GLY A 13 -8.12 -10.51 -8.08
CA GLY A 13 -7.38 -11.15 -7.01
C GLY A 13 -7.79 -10.55 -5.68
N PHE A 14 -8.76 -11.18 -5.01
CA PHE A 14 -8.99 -10.95 -3.59
C PHE A 14 -8.00 -11.80 -2.79
N LEU A 15 -7.69 -11.42 -1.54
CA LEU A 15 -6.70 -12.09 -0.68
C LEU A 15 -6.80 -13.63 -0.66
N ILE A 16 -8.03 -14.16 -0.71
CA ILE A 16 -8.31 -15.61 -0.63
C ILE A 16 -8.89 -16.18 -1.94
N VAL A 17 -9.62 -15.37 -2.72
CA VAL A 17 -10.35 -15.84 -3.92
C VAL A 17 -9.82 -15.13 -5.16
N MET A 18 -9.36 -15.92 -6.12
CA MET A 18 -8.97 -15.43 -7.44
C MET A 18 -10.05 -15.77 -8.47
N ARG A 19 -10.47 -14.77 -9.24
CA ARG A 19 -11.39 -14.95 -10.37
C ARG A 19 -10.75 -14.47 -11.66
N PHE A 20 -10.54 -15.42 -12.56
CA PHE A 20 -10.08 -15.18 -13.92
C PHE A 20 -11.28 -14.99 -14.85
N LEU A 21 -11.50 -13.76 -15.29
CA LEU A 21 -12.51 -13.43 -16.28
C LEU A 21 -11.90 -13.53 -17.68
N LYS A 22 -12.67 -14.07 -18.64
CA LYS A 22 -12.20 -14.20 -20.02
C LYS A 22 -13.36 -14.03 -20.98
N VAL A 23 -13.27 -13.04 -21.86
CA VAL A 23 -14.24 -12.84 -22.95
C VAL A 23 -13.53 -13.14 -24.26
N ARG A 24 -14.06 -14.14 -24.97
CA ARG A 24 -13.56 -14.60 -26.27
C ARG A 24 -14.62 -14.31 -27.31
N GLY A 25 -14.22 -13.80 -28.47
CA GLY A 25 -15.17 -13.53 -29.54
C GLY A 25 -14.54 -12.76 -30.70
N HIS A 26 -15.40 -12.38 -31.63
CA HIS A 26 -15.08 -11.45 -32.70
C HIS A 26 -15.42 -10.05 -32.22
N PHE A 27 -14.43 -9.15 -32.26
CA PHE A 27 -14.59 -7.78 -31.79
C PHE A 27 -14.48 -6.80 -32.93
N CYS A 28 -15.44 -5.88 -33.01
CA CYS A 28 -15.31 -4.63 -33.75
C CYS A 28 -14.29 -3.72 -33.04
N ARG A 29 -13.75 -2.70 -33.73
CA ARG A 29 -12.76 -1.76 -33.16
C ARG A 29 -13.24 -1.13 -31.84
N THR A 30 -14.41 -0.51 -31.83
CA THR A 30 -14.94 0.19 -30.64
C THR A 30 -15.37 -0.78 -29.55
N CYS A 31 -16.02 -1.89 -29.92
CA CYS A 31 -16.38 -2.99 -29.03
C CYS A 31 -15.16 -3.54 -28.27
N GLY A 32 -14.07 -3.84 -29.00
CA GLY A 32 -12.83 -4.35 -28.42
C GLY A 32 -12.15 -3.34 -27.48
N ILE A 33 -12.18 -2.06 -27.83
CA ILE A 33 -11.64 -0.99 -26.96
C ILE A 33 -12.50 -0.83 -25.69
N ALA A 34 -13.82 -0.87 -25.81
CA ALA A 34 -14.74 -0.78 -24.67
C ALA A 34 -14.52 -1.95 -23.69
N THR A 35 -14.54 -3.19 -24.18
CA THR A 35 -14.30 -4.39 -23.36
C THR A 35 -12.90 -4.39 -22.76
N HIS A 36 -11.87 -3.95 -23.51
CA HIS A 36 -10.52 -3.80 -22.97
C HIS A 36 -10.48 -2.83 -21.80
N ARG A 37 -11.11 -1.65 -21.94
CA ARG A 37 -11.12 -0.62 -20.91
C ARG A 37 -11.80 -1.12 -19.64
N GLU A 38 -12.94 -1.79 -19.78
CA GLU A 38 -13.66 -2.35 -18.64
C GLU A 38 -12.84 -3.43 -17.91
N MET A 39 -12.31 -4.41 -18.64
CA MET A 39 -11.55 -5.51 -18.04
C MET A 39 -10.23 -5.04 -17.41
N SER A 40 -9.55 -4.09 -18.04
CA SER A 40 -8.31 -3.53 -17.49
C SER A 40 -8.56 -2.68 -16.26
N THR A 41 -9.67 -1.91 -16.22
CA THR A 41 -10.03 -1.12 -15.04
C THR A 41 -10.36 -2.02 -13.86
N LYS A 42 -11.15 -3.09 -14.07
CA LYS A 42 -11.44 -4.09 -13.02
C LYS A 42 -10.17 -4.77 -12.52
N THR A 43 -9.24 -5.09 -13.43
CA THR A 43 -7.94 -5.67 -13.06
C THR A 43 -7.08 -4.68 -12.26
N LEU A 44 -7.11 -3.39 -12.60
CA LEU A 44 -6.38 -2.35 -11.87
C LEU A 44 -6.96 -2.06 -10.49
N TRP A 45 -8.27 -2.22 -10.30
CA TRP A 45 -8.91 -2.04 -9.00
C TRP A 45 -8.78 -3.28 -8.10
N GLN A 46 -8.96 -4.49 -8.66
CA GLN A 46 -9.15 -5.72 -7.88
C GLN A 46 -8.01 -6.73 -8.05
N GLY A 47 -7.00 -6.45 -8.86
CA GLY A 47 -5.98 -7.42 -9.23
C GLY A 47 -4.75 -7.48 -8.35
N TRP A 48 -4.66 -6.72 -7.25
CA TRP A 48 -3.40 -6.52 -6.52
C TRP A 48 -3.44 -6.87 -5.04
N TRP A 49 -4.58 -7.37 -4.55
CA TRP A 49 -4.77 -7.61 -3.11
C TRP A 49 -4.13 -8.90 -2.60
N GLY A 50 -3.60 -9.76 -3.49
CA GLY A 50 -2.91 -10.99 -3.10
C GLY A 50 -1.51 -11.08 -3.70
N ILE A 51 -0.60 -11.78 -3.02
CA ILE A 51 0.82 -11.92 -3.38
C ILE A 51 0.99 -12.46 -4.81
N ALA A 52 0.34 -13.58 -5.14
CA ALA A 52 0.39 -14.15 -6.49
C ALA A 52 -0.18 -13.18 -7.55
N SER A 53 -1.08 -12.27 -7.16
CA SER A 53 -1.73 -11.35 -8.08
C SER A 53 -0.80 -10.20 -8.53
N PHE A 54 0.26 -9.89 -7.78
CA PHE A 54 1.30 -8.94 -8.20
C PHE A 54 2.03 -9.37 -9.48
N VAL A 55 2.07 -10.67 -9.81
CA VAL A 55 2.66 -11.17 -11.06
C VAL A 55 1.59 -11.38 -12.13
N ILE A 56 0.44 -11.91 -11.73
CA ILE A 56 -0.64 -12.29 -12.66
C ILE A 56 -1.32 -11.05 -13.27
N ALA A 57 -1.54 -9.99 -12.49
CA ALA A 57 -2.21 -8.78 -12.97
C ALA A 57 -1.39 -8.04 -14.05
N PRO A 58 -0.07 -7.80 -13.89
CA PRO A 58 0.76 -7.22 -14.95
C PRO A 58 0.74 -8.06 -16.23
N VAL A 59 0.90 -9.38 -16.12
CA VAL A 59 0.89 -10.27 -17.30
C VAL A 59 -0.46 -10.18 -18.03
N THR A 60 -1.57 -10.13 -17.28
CA THR A 60 -2.91 -9.97 -17.83
C THR A 60 -3.08 -8.61 -18.54
N LEU A 61 -2.63 -7.53 -17.91
CA LEU A 61 -2.69 -6.18 -18.49
C LEU A 61 -1.83 -6.05 -19.75
N ILE A 62 -0.63 -6.63 -19.77
CA ILE A 62 0.25 -6.65 -20.95
C ILE A 62 -0.41 -7.42 -22.10
N SER A 63 -0.97 -8.61 -21.82
CA SER A 63 -1.68 -9.40 -22.84
C SER A 63 -2.88 -8.63 -23.43
N ASN A 64 -3.63 -7.93 -22.58
CA ASN A 64 -4.73 -7.08 -23.00
C ASN A 64 -4.26 -5.86 -23.81
N LEU A 65 -3.12 -5.27 -23.46
CA LEU A 65 -2.54 -4.13 -24.17
C LEU A 65 -2.17 -4.51 -25.62
N VAL A 66 -1.62 -5.71 -25.83
CA VAL A 66 -1.38 -6.25 -27.18
C VAL A 66 -2.69 -6.35 -27.98
N ALA A 67 -3.76 -6.87 -27.37
CA ALA A 67 -5.08 -6.91 -28.01
C ALA A 67 -5.61 -5.49 -28.32
N ARG A 68 -5.40 -4.52 -27.41
CA ARG A 68 -5.78 -3.11 -27.60
C ARG A 68 -5.05 -2.45 -28.76
N PHE A 69 -3.76 -2.72 -28.93
CA PHE A 69 -3.00 -2.23 -30.09
C PHE A 69 -3.55 -2.78 -31.39
N ARG A 70 -3.87 -4.09 -31.44
CA ARG A 70 -4.49 -4.72 -32.62
C ARG A 70 -5.86 -4.10 -32.95
N PHE A 71 -6.70 -3.82 -31.94
CA PHE A 71 -7.97 -3.12 -32.16
C PHE A 71 -7.75 -1.69 -32.69
N GLY A 72 -6.72 -0.98 -32.22
CA GLY A 72 -6.43 0.39 -32.64
C GLY A 72 -6.12 0.53 -34.14
N ARG A 73 -5.49 -0.51 -34.73
CA ARG A 73 -5.11 -0.57 -36.14
C ARG A 73 -6.26 -0.88 -37.11
N MET A 74 -7.43 -1.28 -36.60
CA MET A 74 -8.59 -1.51 -37.45
C MET A 74 -9.25 -0.21 -37.87
N THR A 75 -9.90 -0.22 -39.03
CA THR A 75 -10.80 0.85 -39.48
C THR A 75 -12.00 0.96 -38.53
N PRO A 76 -12.54 2.17 -38.27
CA PRO A 76 -13.80 2.33 -37.55
C PRO A 76 -14.91 1.47 -38.15
N PRO A 77 -15.84 0.94 -37.33
CA PRO A 77 -17.01 0.25 -37.86
C PRO A 77 -17.88 1.24 -38.65
N ALA A 78 -18.06 0.99 -39.94
CA ALA A 78 -19.01 1.70 -40.79
C ALA A 78 -20.35 0.94 -40.81
N ASP A 79 -21.45 1.66 -40.54
CA ASP A 79 -22.87 1.28 -40.70
C ASP A 79 -23.22 -0.19 -40.39
N GLY A 80 -23.61 -0.44 -39.14
CA GLY A 80 -24.07 -1.76 -38.69
C GLY A 80 -25.50 -1.74 -38.20
N LEU A 81 -26.14 -2.92 -38.18
CA LEU A 81 -27.50 -3.13 -37.65
C LEU A 81 -27.66 -2.70 -36.18
N ARG A 82 -26.57 -2.55 -35.42
CA ARG A 82 -26.58 -2.10 -34.03
C ARG A 82 -25.57 -0.98 -33.83
N PRO A 83 -25.90 0.05 -33.02
CA PRO A 83 -24.96 1.09 -32.66
C PRO A 83 -23.68 0.50 -32.06
N PRO A 84 -22.50 0.99 -32.43
CA PRO A 84 -21.25 0.56 -31.82
C PRO A 84 -21.25 0.89 -30.33
N LEU A 85 -20.70 -0.01 -29.51
CA LEU A 85 -20.54 0.23 -28.07
C LEU A 85 -19.61 1.42 -27.84
N ASP A 86 -20.05 2.41 -27.06
CA ASP A 86 -19.21 3.57 -26.71
C ASP A 86 -18.06 3.12 -25.80
N PRO A 87 -16.79 3.28 -26.23
CA PRO A 87 -15.63 2.93 -25.42
C PRO A 87 -15.45 3.79 -24.16
N ARG A 88 -16.29 4.81 -23.91
CA ARG A 88 -16.38 5.61 -22.68
C ARG A 88 -15.02 6.25 -22.30
N LYS A 89 -14.77 6.60 -21.03
CA LYS A 89 -13.50 7.22 -20.59
C LYS A 89 -12.31 6.23 -20.69
N PRO A 90 -11.09 6.69 -21.06
CA PRO A 90 -9.88 5.86 -21.08
C PRO A 90 -9.54 5.37 -19.66
N VAL A 91 -8.80 4.25 -19.57
CA VAL A 91 -8.48 3.57 -18.29
C VAL A 91 -7.84 4.53 -17.28
N ILE A 92 -6.83 5.30 -17.71
CA ILE A 92 -6.10 6.25 -16.85
C ILE A 92 -6.95 7.44 -16.34
N ARG A 93 -8.13 7.70 -16.92
CA ARG A 93 -9.04 8.76 -16.47
C ARG A 93 -10.17 8.23 -15.57
N ARG A 94 -10.01 7.02 -15.01
CA ARG A 94 -10.98 6.40 -14.10
C ARG A 94 -10.36 6.31 -12.72
N VAL A 95 -11.09 6.77 -11.70
CA VAL A 95 -10.65 6.70 -10.31
C VAL A 95 -10.34 5.26 -9.90
N GLU A 96 -11.15 4.31 -10.39
CA GLU A 96 -10.95 2.87 -10.22
C GLU A 96 -9.55 2.38 -10.67
N ALA A 97 -8.93 3.02 -11.66
CA ALA A 97 -7.60 2.64 -12.14
C ALA A 97 -6.48 2.94 -11.13
N PHE A 98 -6.70 3.90 -10.22
CA PHE A 98 -5.75 4.20 -9.14
C PHE A 98 -5.78 3.16 -8.01
N GLY A 99 -6.67 2.15 -8.07
CA GLY A 99 -6.64 1.03 -7.12
C GLY A 99 -5.31 0.29 -7.07
N VAL A 100 -4.50 0.36 -8.12
CA VAL A 100 -3.13 -0.18 -8.14
C VAL A 100 -2.22 0.47 -7.10
N LEU A 101 -2.46 1.72 -6.70
CA LEU A 101 -1.67 2.43 -5.71
C LEU A 101 -2.01 2.02 -4.28
N ALA A 102 -3.24 1.58 -4.03
CA ALA A 102 -3.73 1.24 -2.70
C ALA A 102 -2.83 0.25 -1.94
N PRO A 103 -2.41 -0.91 -2.50
CA PRO A 103 -1.54 -1.83 -1.77
C PRO A 103 -0.18 -1.21 -1.41
N PHE A 104 0.41 -0.38 -2.28
CA PHE A 104 1.67 0.30 -2.00
C PHE A 104 1.52 1.35 -0.90
N LEU A 105 0.42 2.12 -0.91
CA LEU A 105 0.14 3.09 0.14
C LEU A 105 -0.12 2.40 1.48
N ILE A 106 -0.83 1.28 1.49
CA ILE A 106 -1.07 0.48 2.70
C ILE A 106 0.25 -0.05 3.25
N VAL A 107 1.07 -0.68 2.42
CA VAL A 107 2.39 -1.20 2.84
C VAL A 107 3.30 -0.06 3.30
N GLY A 108 3.35 1.05 2.57
CA GLY A 108 4.14 2.22 2.96
C GLY A 108 3.68 2.84 4.27
N PHE A 109 2.37 2.95 4.48
CA PHE A 109 1.79 3.43 5.74
C PHE A 109 2.17 2.53 6.91
N PHE A 110 1.99 1.21 6.78
CA PHE A 110 2.36 0.27 7.85
C PHE A 110 3.87 0.19 8.09
N ALA A 111 4.70 0.32 7.05
CA ALA A 111 6.15 0.37 7.21
C ALA A 111 6.60 1.62 7.96
N ILE A 112 6.04 2.80 7.63
CA ILE A 112 6.32 4.04 8.36
C ILE A 112 5.79 3.96 9.79
N ALA A 113 4.58 3.44 9.99
CA ALA A 113 4.00 3.27 11.32
C ALA A 113 4.82 2.28 12.19
N ALA A 114 5.35 1.21 11.60
CA ALA A 114 6.19 0.26 12.32
C ALA A 114 7.56 0.86 12.73
N GLU A 115 8.12 1.75 11.92
CA GLU A 115 9.38 2.43 12.25
C GLU A 115 9.21 3.43 13.42
N LEU A 116 8.04 4.08 13.51
CA LEU A 116 7.73 4.99 14.62
C LEU A 116 7.68 4.23 15.97
N ASP A 117 7.10 3.02 15.96
CA ASP A 117 6.94 2.16 17.14
C ASP A 117 8.27 1.57 17.66
N ASP A 118 9.29 1.40 16.80
CA ASP A 118 10.54 0.70 17.16
C ASP A 118 11.57 1.60 17.85
N SER A 119 11.38 2.92 17.79
CA SER A 119 12.33 3.88 18.36
C SER A 119 12.42 3.80 19.89
N ALA A 120 11.32 3.48 20.59
CA ALA A 120 11.35 3.21 22.02
C ALA A 120 12.03 1.87 22.36
N ASN A 121 11.74 0.81 21.58
CA ASN A 121 12.33 -0.53 21.79
C ASN A 121 13.84 -0.55 21.63
N THR A 122 14.37 0.31 20.74
CA THR A 122 15.79 0.36 20.41
C THR A 122 16.62 1.25 21.34
N ALA A 123 15.98 2.09 22.16
CA ALA A 123 16.64 3.02 23.07
C ALA A 123 17.56 2.30 24.08
N ARG A 124 18.83 2.70 24.13
CA ARG A 124 19.86 2.14 25.03
C ARG A 124 20.33 3.16 26.05
N VAL A 125 20.89 2.66 27.15
CA VAL A 125 21.56 3.49 28.16
C VAL A 125 22.62 4.37 27.49
N GLY A 126 22.52 5.67 27.72
CA GLY A 126 23.41 6.69 27.16
C GLY A 126 22.87 7.41 25.93
N GLU A 127 21.80 6.93 25.29
CA GLU A 127 21.18 7.60 24.15
C GLU A 127 20.26 8.75 24.58
N CYS A 128 20.16 9.77 23.73
CA CYS A 128 19.24 10.87 23.95
C CYS A 128 17.92 10.60 23.24
N VAL A 129 16.84 11.05 23.86
CA VAL A 129 15.50 10.80 23.38
C VAL A 129 14.67 12.08 23.39
N ARG A 130 13.72 12.13 22.48
CA ARG A 130 12.63 13.10 22.45
C ARG A 130 11.36 12.40 22.93
N VAL A 131 10.61 13.06 23.81
CA VAL A 131 9.31 12.56 24.25
C VAL A 131 8.22 13.39 23.58
N SER A 132 7.32 12.73 22.85
CA SER A 132 6.20 13.37 22.16
C SER A 132 4.88 12.67 22.50
N GLY A 133 3.77 13.08 21.89
CA GLY A 133 2.46 12.48 22.17
C GLY A 133 1.70 13.16 23.33
N THR A 134 0.85 12.39 24.01
CA THR A 134 0.03 12.88 25.14
C THR A 134 0.39 12.15 26.43
N GLU A 135 0.00 12.66 27.60
CA GLU A 135 0.28 12.00 28.88
C GLU A 135 -0.24 10.55 28.96
N SER A 136 -1.32 10.25 28.24
CA SER A 136 -1.91 8.91 28.18
C SER A 136 -1.30 8.00 27.11
N ALA A 137 -0.51 8.56 26.19
CA ALA A 137 0.16 7.85 25.11
C ALA A 137 1.45 8.61 24.74
N PRO A 138 2.46 8.61 25.62
CA PRO A 138 3.75 9.22 25.32
C PRO A 138 4.50 8.36 24.29
N GLU A 139 5.24 9.01 23.40
CA GLU A 139 6.00 8.36 22.33
C GLU A 139 7.47 8.79 22.44
N VAL A 140 8.37 7.83 22.67
CA VAL A 140 9.81 8.06 22.86
C VAL A 140 10.57 7.73 21.59
N ALA A 141 11.31 8.71 21.06
CA ALA A 141 12.15 8.52 19.88
C ALA A 141 13.63 8.80 20.19
N VAL A 142 14.53 7.90 19.79
CA VAL A 142 15.99 8.11 19.89
C VAL A 142 16.44 9.18 18.91
N VAL A 143 17.15 10.18 19.41
CA VAL A 143 17.66 11.32 18.64
C VAL A 143 19.14 11.55 18.94
N ASP A 144 19.80 12.33 18.08
CA ASP A 144 21.17 12.76 18.33
C ASP A 144 21.22 13.71 19.54
N CYS A 145 22.12 13.43 20.50
CA CYS A 145 22.28 14.23 21.71
C CYS A 145 22.70 15.68 21.47
N GLY A 146 23.30 15.99 20.31
CA GLY A 146 23.65 17.36 19.91
C GLY A 146 22.53 18.09 19.17
N SER A 147 21.39 17.43 18.91
CA SER A 147 20.24 18.05 18.25
C SER A 147 19.45 18.91 19.23
N ALA A 148 18.82 19.97 18.71
CA ALA A 148 17.91 20.80 19.50
C ALA A 148 16.61 20.08 19.89
N GLU A 149 16.40 18.85 19.40
CA GLU A 149 15.25 18.00 19.66
C GLU A 149 15.49 17.01 20.82
N ALA A 150 16.72 16.92 21.34
CA ALA A 150 17.02 16.10 22.50
C ALA A 150 16.44 16.73 23.76
N GLU A 151 15.63 15.97 24.50
CA GLU A 151 14.99 16.44 25.74
C GLU A 151 15.51 15.69 26.98
N PHE A 152 15.74 14.38 26.84
CA PHE A 152 16.19 13.52 27.92
C PHE A 152 17.30 12.57 27.47
N LYS A 153 18.00 11.97 28.44
CA LYS A 153 18.97 10.89 28.23
C LYS A 153 18.54 9.64 28.96
N VAL A 154 18.65 8.48 28.32
CA VAL A 154 18.35 7.19 28.95
C VAL A 154 19.46 6.87 29.96
N ALA A 155 19.14 6.93 31.25
CA ALA A 155 20.07 6.61 32.33
C ALA A 155 20.05 5.11 32.63
N GLU A 156 18.87 4.50 32.66
CA GLU A 156 18.70 3.08 32.94
C GLU A 156 17.61 2.48 32.05
N ARG A 157 17.78 1.18 31.74
CA ARG A 157 16.78 0.37 31.06
C ARG A 157 16.61 -0.91 31.86
N HIS A 158 15.36 -1.21 32.20
CA HIS A 158 14.98 -2.42 32.90
C HIS A 158 14.05 -3.25 32.03
N GLU A 159 14.30 -4.55 31.96
CA GLU A 159 13.41 -5.49 31.28
C GLU A 159 12.26 -5.89 32.22
N GLY A 160 11.05 -5.99 31.68
CA GLY A 160 9.83 -6.30 32.43
C GLY A 160 9.09 -5.07 32.95
N SER A 161 7.79 -5.24 33.18
CA SER A 161 6.85 -4.21 33.65
C SER A 161 6.97 -3.79 35.12
N ASP A 162 7.69 -4.58 35.91
CA ASP A 162 7.70 -4.48 37.37
C ASP A 162 8.84 -3.61 37.90
N ALA A 163 9.80 -3.29 37.04
CA ALA A 163 10.92 -2.43 37.38
C ALA A 163 10.48 -0.97 37.48
N ARG A 164 10.92 -0.31 38.55
CA ARG A 164 10.60 1.08 38.87
C ARG A 164 11.85 1.93 38.88
N CYS A 165 11.73 3.14 38.34
CA CYS A 165 12.79 4.13 38.41
C CYS A 165 12.77 4.85 39.77
N ASP A 166 13.92 5.36 40.20
CA ASP A 166 13.96 6.34 41.28
C ASP A 166 13.30 7.65 40.82
N ARG A 167 12.05 7.84 41.24
CA ARG A 167 11.22 8.99 40.89
C ARG A 167 11.77 10.34 41.36
N THR A 168 12.77 10.36 42.24
CA THR A 168 13.40 11.61 42.67
C THR A 168 14.42 12.12 41.67
N ASN A 169 15.02 11.23 40.87
CA ASN A 169 16.11 11.54 39.95
C ASN A 169 15.73 11.36 38.48
N PHE A 170 14.71 10.55 38.18
CA PHE A 170 14.37 10.15 36.82
C PHE A 170 12.87 10.27 36.50
N SER A 171 12.57 10.57 35.24
CA SER A 171 11.24 10.40 34.65
C SER A 171 11.08 8.97 34.14
N GLU A 172 9.96 8.31 34.46
CA GLU A 172 9.71 6.90 34.11
C GLU A 172 8.89 6.82 32.82
N TYR A 173 9.39 6.08 31.83
CA TYR A 173 8.65 5.67 30.65
C TYR A 173 8.54 4.15 30.64
N ALA A 174 7.33 3.61 30.52
CA ALA A 174 7.11 2.17 30.53
C ALA A 174 6.26 1.76 29.32
N GLU A 175 6.76 0.78 28.57
CA GLU A 175 6.09 0.24 27.39
C GLU A 175 5.36 -1.05 27.77
N TYR A 176 4.03 -1.05 27.62
CA TYR A 176 3.17 -2.17 27.95
C TYR A 176 2.45 -2.66 26.68
N GLY A 177 2.86 -3.81 26.13
CA GLY A 177 2.10 -4.50 25.07
C GLY A 177 2.78 -4.64 23.70
N GLY A 178 4.11 -4.49 23.61
CA GLY A 178 4.90 -4.78 22.40
C GLY A 178 5.42 -6.22 22.32
N ARG A 179 6.52 -6.41 21.56
CA ARG A 179 7.27 -7.68 21.49
C ARG A 179 7.97 -8.00 22.81
N ASP A 180 8.39 -6.96 23.53
CA ASP A 180 9.01 -6.97 24.85
C ASP A 180 8.37 -5.88 25.74
N SER A 181 8.33 -6.09 27.06
CA SER A 181 7.90 -5.07 28.03
C SER A 181 9.13 -4.53 28.75
N PHE A 182 9.29 -3.22 28.86
CA PHE A 182 10.45 -2.61 29.52
C PHE A 182 10.12 -1.25 30.13
N THR A 183 10.97 -0.82 31.06
CA THR A 183 10.93 0.49 31.71
C THR A 183 12.24 1.24 31.44
N LEU A 184 12.14 2.47 30.92
CA LEU A 184 13.25 3.40 30.75
C LEU A 184 13.21 4.47 31.85
N CYS A 185 14.37 4.72 32.47
CA CYS A 185 14.59 5.81 33.41
C CYS A 185 15.31 6.94 32.69
N LEU A 186 14.60 8.05 32.51
CA LEU A 186 15.05 9.21 31.74
C LEU A 186 15.60 10.28 32.68
N ALA A 187 16.86 10.67 32.46
CA ALA A 187 17.50 11.80 33.11
C ALA A 187 17.33 13.07 32.27
N PRO A 188 17.17 14.25 32.90
CA PRO A 188 17.24 15.52 32.17
C PRO A 188 18.62 15.70 31.52
N LEU A 189 18.67 16.45 30.41
CA LEU A 189 19.94 16.82 29.78
C LEU A 189 20.61 17.95 30.58
N ASP A 190 21.91 17.80 30.84
CA ASP A 190 22.78 18.80 31.47
C ASP A 190 23.20 19.91 30.50
#